data_AF-A0A7D5SG98-F1
#
_entry.id   AF-A0A7D5SG98-F1
#
_cell.length_a   1.000
_cell.length_b   1.000
_cell.length_c   1.000
_cell.angle_alpha   90.00
_cell.angle_beta   90.00
_cell.angle_gamma   90.00
#
_symmetry.space_group_name_H-M   'P 1'
#
loop_
_entity.id
_entity.type
_entity.pdbx_description
1 polymer ?
#
loop_
_entity_poly.entity_id
_entity_poly.type
_entity_poly.pdbx_seq_one_letter_code
_entity_poly.pdbx_strand_id
1 'polypeptide(L)'
;MYEGRPSGGVEFYRLLFESPEFCAELGQVTLASGQLEAELIRLLKRKSPTKAAEGQPLGKLIQLAEKHQALDSNVISCLNELCKQRNYLAHNIYSLFIELIEETRLERSNLLDSDVHTYIERAWQLKENLIHLAEVVRDA
;
A
#
# COMPACT_ATOMS: atom_id res chain seq x y z
N MET A 1 -19.18 -18.51 -2.83
CA MET A 1 -18.54 -19.30 -1.76
C MET A 1 -17.34 -19.96 -2.41
N TYR A 2 -16.13 -19.72 -1.91
CA TYR A 2 -14.91 -20.33 -2.47
C TYR A 2 -14.88 -21.83 -2.14
N GLU A 3 -14.35 -22.64 -3.06
CA GLU A 3 -14.42 -24.09 -2.97
C GLU A 3 -13.06 -24.75 -2.70
N GLY A 4 -11.99 -23.97 -2.54
CA GLY A 4 -10.62 -24.45 -2.39
C GLY A 4 -10.05 -25.04 -3.68
N ARG A 5 -10.53 -24.57 -4.84
CA ARG A 5 -10.10 -25.08 -6.16
C ARG A 5 -8.85 -24.35 -6.63
N PRO A 6 -7.90 -25.02 -7.29
CA PRO A 6 -6.76 -24.35 -7.91
C PRO A 6 -7.19 -23.22 -8.84
N SER A 7 -6.51 -22.09 -8.72
CA SER A 7 -6.71 -20.89 -9.53
C SER A 7 -5.37 -20.19 -9.75
N GLY A 8 -5.31 -19.25 -10.69
CA GLY A 8 -4.09 -18.50 -10.95
C GLY A 8 -4.24 -17.49 -12.07
N GLY A 9 -3.21 -16.68 -12.26
CA GLY A 9 -3.15 -15.68 -13.32
C GLY A 9 -4.40 -14.77 -13.36
N VAL A 10 -4.86 -14.49 -14.57
CA VAL A 10 -6.02 -13.60 -14.82
C VAL A 10 -7.31 -14.10 -14.18
N GLU A 11 -7.48 -15.42 -14.02
CA GLU A 11 -8.68 -15.98 -13.39
C GLU A 11 -8.75 -15.62 -11.92
N PHE A 12 -7.63 -15.76 -11.19
CA PHE A 12 -7.57 -15.37 -9.79
C PHE A 12 -7.70 -13.85 -9.62
N TYR A 13 -7.10 -13.07 -10.52
CA TYR A 13 -7.32 -11.62 -10.53
C TYR A 13 -8.81 -11.27 -10.66
N ARG A 14 -9.57 -11.98 -11.51
CA ARG A 14 -11.01 -11.78 -11.63
C ARG A 14 -11.73 -12.07 -10.32
N LEU A 15 -11.34 -13.13 -9.60
CA LEU A 15 -11.90 -13.43 -8.28
C LEU A 15 -11.67 -12.30 -7.26
N LEU A 16 -10.48 -11.69 -7.27
CA LEU A 16 -10.19 -10.51 -6.45
C LEU A 16 -11.07 -9.32 -6.86
N PHE A 17 -11.13 -9.03 -8.16
CA PHE A 17 -11.88 -7.89 -8.70
C PHE A 17 -13.39 -8.00 -8.46
N GLU A 18 -13.93 -9.22 -8.48
CA GLU A 18 -15.35 -9.49 -8.22
C GLU A 18 -15.67 -9.60 -6.72
N SER A 19 -14.67 -9.70 -5.85
CA SER A 19 -14.86 -9.76 -4.40
C SER A 19 -15.19 -8.37 -3.83
N PRO A 20 -16.41 -8.14 -3.32
CA PRO A 20 -16.78 -6.85 -2.72
C PRO A 20 -15.95 -6.52 -1.49
N GLU A 21 -15.60 -7.54 -0.71
CA GLU A 21 -14.80 -7.42 0.51
C GLU A 21 -13.37 -6.97 0.18
N PHE A 22 -12.73 -7.61 -0.80
CA PHE A 22 -11.40 -7.20 -1.25
C PHE A 22 -11.40 -5.79 -1.80
N CYS A 23 -12.37 -5.45 -2.66
CA CYS A 23 -12.50 -4.11 -3.22
C CYS A 23 -12.75 -3.05 -2.13
N ALA A 24 -13.55 -3.37 -1.12
CA ALA A 24 -13.82 -2.47 0.00
C ALA A 24 -12.54 -2.20 0.82
N GLU A 25 -11.77 -3.23 1.17
CA GLU A 25 -10.50 -3.07 1.89
C GLU A 25 -9.47 -2.30 1.06
N LEU A 26 -9.36 -2.58 -0.25
CA LEU A 26 -8.44 -1.85 -1.13
C LEU A 26 -8.84 -0.36 -1.29
N GLY A 27 -10.15 -0.08 -1.29
CA GLY A 27 -10.67 1.29 -1.21
C GLY A 27 -10.25 2.01 0.07
N GLN A 28 -10.31 1.33 1.22
CA GLN A 28 -9.85 1.88 2.50
C GLN A 28 -8.32 2.09 2.53
N VAL A 29 -7.53 1.17 1.96
CA VAL A 29 -6.07 1.35 1.75
C VAL A 29 -5.79 2.63 0.96
N THR A 30 -6.57 2.90 -0.08
CA THR A 30 -6.42 4.11 -0.90
C THR A 30 -6.66 5.38 -0.08
N LEU A 31 -7.72 5.41 0.72
CA LEU A 31 -8.03 6.55 1.60
C LEU A 31 -6.95 6.73 2.69
N ALA A 32 -6.52 5.64 3.34
CA ALA A 32 -5.47 5.67 4.35
C ALA A 32 -4.12 6.15 3.77
N SER A 33 -3.81 5.77 2.53
CA SER A 33 -2.63 6.27 1.81
C SER A 33 -2.71 7.78 1.60
N GLY A 34 -3.86 8.29 1.17
CA GLY A 34 -4.10 9.73 1.01
C GLY A 34 -3.99 10.49 2.33
N GLN A 35 -4.48 9.92 3.44
CA GLN A 35 -4.30 10.49 4.78
C GLN A 35 -2.82 10.60 5.15
N LEU A 36 -2.03 9.53 4.98
CA LEU A 36 -0.60 9.54 5.26
C LEU A 36 0.16 10.58 4.42
N GLU A 37 -0.15 10.66 3.12
CA GLU A 37 0.44 11.65 2.21
C GLU A 37 0.14 13.08 2.68
N ALA A 38 -1.11 13.35 3.08
CA ALA A 38 -1.50 14.66 3.60
C ALA A 38 -0.76 15.03 4.89
N GLU A 39 -0.59 14.09 5.83
CA GLU A 39 0.16 14.34 7.07
C GLU A 39 1.65 14.55 6.80
N LEU A 40 2.26 13.82 5.86
CA LEU A 40 3.64 14.07 5.43
C LEU A 40 3.81 15.48 4.83
N ILE A 41 2.87 15.92 3.98
CA ILE A 41 2.89 17.28 3.43
C ILE A 41 2.79 18.32 4.55
N ARG A 42 1.90 18.11 5.53
CA ARG A 42 1.77 19.01 6.68
C ARG A 42 3.06 19.05 7.50
N LEU A 43 3.65 17.90 7.80
CA LEU A 43 4.91 17.79 8.52
C LEU A 43 6.03 18.56 7.79
N LEU A 44 6.18 18.31 6.49
CA LEU A 44 7.18 18.97 5.66
C LEU A 44 6.97 20.49 5.66
N LYS A 45 5.74 20.98 5.53
CA LYS A 45 5.45 22.42 5.63
C LYS A 45 5.86 23.02 6.97
N ARG A 46 5.68 22.29 8.09
CA ARG A 46 6.07 22.75 9.43
C ARG A 46 7.59 22.77 9.62
N LYS A 47 8.27 21.67 9.28
CA LYS A 47 9.69 21.46 9.58
C LYS A 47 10.64 21.90 8.49
N SER A 48 10.17 22.04 7.26
CA SER A 48 11.00 22.34 6.08
C SER A 48 10.15 23.00 5.00
N PRO A 49 9.87 24.32 5.12
CA PRO A 49 8.94 25.05 4.27
C PRO A 49 9.39 25.05 2.80
N THR A 50 9.02 23.98 2.10
CA THR A 50 9.29 23.73 0.70
C THR A 50 7.94 23.64 0.01
N LYS A 51 7.68 24.58 -0.92
CA LYS A 51 6.47 24.53 -1.77
C LYS A 51 6.42 23.28 -2.67
N ALA A 52 7.52 22.52 -2.73
CA ALA A 52 7.69 21.36 -3.58
C ALA A 52 6.99 20.09 -3.08
N ALA A 53 6.38 20.09 -1.89
CA ALA A 53 5.73 18.89 -1.34
C ALA A 53 4.30 18.68 -1.88
N GLU A 54 3.61 19.72 -2.34
CA GLU A 54 2.22 19.60 -2.79
C GLU A 54 2.11 18.80 -4.11
N GLY A 55 1.14 17.88 -4.17
CA GLY A 55 0.89 17.05 -5.35
C GLY A 55 1.94 15.98 -5.63
N GLN A 56 2.91 15.77 -4.72
CA GLN A 56 3.91 14.72 -4.87
C GLN A 56 3.38 13.36 -4.41
N PRO A 57 3.74 12.26 -5.08
CA PRO A 57 3.38 10.91 -4.62
C PRO A 57 4.12 10.56 -3.32
N LEU A 58 3.56 9.65 -2.51
CA LEU A 58 4.15 9.22 -1.23
C LEU A 58 5.64 8.93 -1.29
N GLY A 59 6.11 8.16 -2.27
CA GLY A 59 7.54 7.83 -2.39
C GLY A 59 8.42 9.08 -2.47
N LYS A 60 7.94 10.15 -3.12
CA LYS A 60 8.67 11.41 -3.20
C LYS A 60 8.57 12.23 -1.91
N LEU A 61 7.43 12.19 -1.23
CA LEU A 61 7.26 12.79 0.09
C LEU A 61 8.19 12.17 1.13
N ILE A 62 8.36 10.84 1.10
CA ILE A 62 9.30 10.12 1.98
C ILE A 62 10.73 10.57 1.71
N GLN A 63 11.15 10.62 0.44
CA GLN A 63 12.48 11.12 0.06
C GLN A 63 12.73 12.56 0.54
N LEU A 64 11.71 13.42 0.45
CA LEU A 64 11.82 14.79 0.97
C LEU A 64 11.95 14.79 2.49
N ALA A 65 11.14 14.00 3.21
CA ALA A 65 11.21 13.89 4.66
C ALA A 65 12.58 13.39 5.13
N GLU A 66 13.15 12.40 4.45
CA GLU A 66 14.50 11.89 4.70
C GLU A 66 15.58 12.95 4.41
N LYS A 67 15.55 13.57 3.23
CA LYS A 67 16.49 14.62 2.82
C LYS A 67 16.55 15.77 3.82
N HIS A 68 15.39 16.13 4.36
CA HIS A 68 15.25 17.24 5.30
C HIS A 68 15.32 16.80 6.77
N GLN A 69 15.58 15.52 7.05
CA GLN A 69 15.63 14.95 8.40
C GLN A 69 14.39 15.29 9.23
N ALA A 70 13.22 15.33 8.57
CA ALA A 70 11.94 15.68 9.22
C ALA A 70 11.42 14.57 10.15
N LEU A 71 11.91 13.34 9.94
CA LEU A 71 11.60 12.11 10.67
C LEU A 71 12.89 11.32 10.94
N ASP A 72 12.89 10.49 11.96
CA ASP A 72 13.99 9.57 12.23
C ASP A 72 14.09 8.44 11.19
N SER A 73 15.25 7.80 11.13
CA SER A 73 15.56 6.76 10.14
C SER A 73 14.68 5.51 10.24
N ASN A 74 14.15 5.20 11.43
CA ASN A 74 13.31 4.03 11.63
C ASN A 74 11.93 4.29 11.01
N VAL A 75 11.34 5.47 11.27
CA VAL A 75 10.07 5.87 10.64
C VAL A 75 10.21 5.95 9.12
N ILE A 76 11.32 6.50 8.60
CA ILE A 76 11.59 6.51 7.14
C ILE A 76 11.66 5.10 6.56
N SER A 77 12.29 4.16 7.27
CA SER A 77 12.38 2.76 6.84
C SER A 77 11.00 2.09 6.78
N CYS A 78 10.17 2.31 7.81
CA CYS A 78 8.79 1.83 7.83
C CYS A 78 7.95 2.43 6.70
N LEU A 79 8.07 3.74 6.44
CA LEU A 79 7.36 4.41 5.36
C LEU A 79 7.75 3.87 3.98
N ASN A 80 9.05 3.63 3.74
CA ASN A 80 9.52 3.02 2.49
C ASN A 80 8.96 1.62 2.28
N GLU A 81 8.89 0.83 3.35
CA GLU A 81 8.32 -0.52 3.32
C GLU A 81 6.82 -0.52 3.03
N LEU A 82 6.05 0.37 3.68
CA LEU A 82 4.63 0.55 3.38
C LEU A 82 4.39 1.09 1.97
N CYS A 83 5.23 1.99 1.48
CA CYS A 83 5.12 2.50 0.11
C CYS A 83 5.26 1.36 -0.91
N LYS A 84 6.18 0.41 -0.67
CA LYS A 84 6.33 -0.78 -1.51
C LYS A 84 5.11 -1.71 -1.42
N GLN A 85 4.61 -1.99 -0.21
CA GLN A 85 3.41 -2.79 0.01
C GLN A 85 2.19 -2.19 -0.71
N ARG A 86 1.96 -0.89 -0.53
CA ARG A 86 0.88 -0.17 -1.19
C ARG A 86 0.99 -0.21 -2.71
N ASN A 87 2.17 0.03 -3.26
CA ASN A 87 2.34 -0.05 -4.71
C ASN A 87 2.08 -1.46 -5.23
N TYR A 88 2.51 -2.46 -4.48
CA TYR A 88 2.28 -3.85 -4.85
C TYR A 88 0.79 -4.19 -4.89
N LEU A 89 0.06 -3.86 -3.83
CA LEU A 89 -1.35 -4.22 -3.67
C LEU A 89 -2.29 -3.35 -4.54
N ALA A 90 -2.03 -2.04 -4.64
CA ALA A 90 -2.93 -1.12 -5.32
C ALA A 90 -2.60 -0.90 -6.81
N HIS A 91 -1.35 -1.10 -7.22
CA HIS A 91 -0.90 -0.77 -8.58
C HIS A 91 -0.37 -1.96 -9.37
N ASN A 92 0.14 -3.00 -8.69
CA ASN A 92 0.84 -4.07 -9.37
C ASN A 92 0.12 -5.43 -9.36
N ILE A 93 -1.02 -5.57 -8.66
CA ILE A 93 -1.74 -6.84 -8.58
C ILE A 93 -2.04 -7.41 -9.97
N TYR A 94 -2.58 -6.61 -10.89
CA TYR A 94 -2.86 -7.10 -12.22
C TYR A 94 -1.57 -7.49 -12.95
N SER A 95 -0.55 -6.63 -12.91
CA SER A 95 0.77 -6.87 -13.48
C SER A 95 1.44 -8.15 -12.97
N LEU A 96 1.23 -8.49 -11.69
CA LEU A 96 1.70 -9.74 -11.08
C LEU A 96 1.03 -10.96 -11.74
N PHE A 97 -0.29 -10.90 -11.92
CA PHE A 97 -1.08 -11.99 -12.48
C PHE A 97 -0.94 -12.15 -13.99
N ILE A 98 -0.43 -11.14 -14.69
CA ILE A 98 -0.03 -11.24 -16.10
C ILE A 98 1.50 -11.37 -16.29
N GLU A 99 2.23 -11.66 -15.20
CA GLU A 99 3.66 -11.98 -15.21
C GLU A 99 4.57 -10.85 -15.75
N LEU A 100 4.12 -9.59 -15.67
CA LEU A 100 4.94 -8.43 -16.02
C LEU A 100 5.95 -8.08 -14.92
N ILE A 101 5.74 -8.56 -13.70
CA ILE A 101 6.66 -8.37 -12.58
C ILE A 101 6.91 -9.69 -11.84
N GLU A 102 8.05 -9.77 -11.16
CA GLU A 102 8.39 -10.93 -10.35
C GLU A 102 7.50 -11.06 -9.10
N GLU A 103 7.31 -12.32 -8.70
CA GLU A 103 6.72 -12.65 -7.41
C GLU A 103 7.66 -12.18 -6.30
N THR A 104 7.16 -11.37 -5.37
CA THR A 104 7.99 -10.80 -4.31
C THR A 104 7.31 -10.83 -2.96
N ARG A 105 6.05 -10.37 -2.87
CA ARG A 105 5.34 -10.20 -1.59
C ARG A 105 4.04 -10.96 -1.48
N LEU A 106 3.35 -11.18 -2.60
CA LEU A 106 2.17 -12.04 -2.65
C LEU A 106 2.46 -13.14 -3.65
N GLU A 107 1.93 -14.31 -3.33
CA GLU A 107 2.05 -15.50 -4.14
C GLU A 107 1.25 -15.33 -5.43
N ARG A 108 1.83 -15.63 -6.59
CA ARG A 108 1.07 -15.64 -7.86
C ARG A 108 0.77 -17.06 -8.34
N SER A 109 1.42 -18.05 -7.73
CA SER A 109 1.49 -19.43 -8.17
C SER A 109 0.90 -20.35 -7.10
N ASN A 110 0.33 -21.49 -7.53
CA ASN A 110 -0.28 -22.49 -6.64
C ASN A 110 -1.43 -21.95 -5.77
N LEU A 111 -2.13 -20.92 -6.27
CA LEU A 111 -3.25 -20.33 -5.54
C LEU A 111 -4.48 -21.24 -5.57
N LEU A 112 -5.25 -21.17 -4.50
CA LEU A 112 -6.63 -21.66 -4.42
C LEU A 112 -7.58 -20.48 -4.53
N ASP A 113 -8.78 -20.66 -5.07
CA ASP A 113 -9.81 -19.61 -5.11
C ASP A 113 -10.10 -18.99 -3.73
N SER A 114 -9.94 -19.75 -2.64
CA SER A 114 -10.06 -19.28 -1.26
C SER A 114 -8.95 -18.32 -0.81
N ASP A 115 -7.82 -18.28 -1.51
CA ASP A 115 -6.71 -17.38 -1.17
C ASP A 115 -7.07 -15.90 -1.39
N VAL A 116 -8.23 -15.61 -1.99
CA VAL A 116 -8.82 -14.27 -1.93
C VAL A 116 -8.90 -13.75 -0.50
N HIS A 117 -9.16 -14.62 0.49
CA HIS A 117 -9.15 -14.24 1.91
C HIS A 117 -7.79 -13.73 2.38
N THR A 118 -6.70 -14.35 1.93
CA THR A 118 -5.33 -13.88 2.22
C THR A 118 -5.12 -12.49 1.67
N TYR A 119 -5.56 -12.21 0.44
CA TYR A 119 -5.45 -10.88 -0.17
C TYR A 119 -6.29 -9.83 0.57
N ILE A 120 -7.49 -10.18 1.03
CA ILE A 120 -8.33 -9.34 1.88
C ILE A 120 -7.59 -9.00 3.18
N GLU A 121 -7.03 -9.99 3.86
CA GLU A 121 -6.29 -9.79 5.11
C GLU A 121 -5.07 -8.87 4.88
N ARG A 122 -4.34 -9.05 3.77
CA ARG A 122 -3.20 -8.18 3.43
C ARG A 122 -3.62 -6.74 3.16
N ALA A 123 -4.77 -6.52 2.52
CA ALA A 123 -5.32 -5.18 2.34
C ALA A 123 -5.69 -4.56 3.69
N TRP A 124 -6.36 -5.32 4.55
CA TRP A 124 -6.72 -4.88 5.90
C TRP A 124 -5.49 -4.52 6.74
N GLN A 125 -4.48 -5.39 6.79
CA GLN A 125 -3.21 -5.15 7.51
C GLN A 125 -2.51 -3.87 7.00
N LEU A 126 -2.43 -3.71 5.68
CA LEU A 126 -1.81 -2.53 5.07
C LEU A 126 -2.56 -1.25 5.46
N LYS A 127 -3.89 -1.25 5.41
CA LYS A 127 -4.72 -0.12 5.84
C LYS A 127 -4.40 0.27 7.28
N GLU A 128 -4.43 -0.69 8.21
CA GLU A 128 -4.13 -0.42 9.62
C GLU A 128 -2.73 0.19 9.79
N ASN A 129 -1.72 -0.38 9.13
CA ASN A 129 -0.36 0.15 9.18
C ASN A 129 -0.23 1.57 8.63
N LEU A 130 -0.95 1.89 7.55
CA LEU A 130 -0.96 3.23 6.96
C LEU A 130 -1.59 4.26 7.91
N ILE A 131 -2.69 3.90 8.57
CA ILE A 131 -3.36 4.74 9.56
C ILE A 131 -2.42 5.01 10.74
N HIS A 132 -1.82 3.97 11.31
CA HIS A 132 -0.91 4.11 12.45
C HIS A 132 0.33 4.95 12.09
N LEU A 133 0.94 4.75 10.90
CA LEU A 133 2.06 5.61 10.50
C LEU A 133 1.62 7.06 10.23
N ALA A 134 0.39 7.29 9.76
CA ALA A 134 -0.11 8.66 9.60
C ALA A 134 -0.22 9.38 10.95
N GLU A 135 -0.61 8.67 12.01
CA GLU A 135 -0.64 9.21 13.39
C GLU A 135 0.77 9.52 13.89
N VAL A 136 1.72 8.59 13.72
CA VAL A 136 3.13 8.82 14.07
C VAL A 136 3.70 10.05 13.34
N VAL A 137 3.41 10.21 12.05
CA VAL A 137 3.86 11.37 11.25
C VAL A 137 3.19 12.66 11.72
N ARG A 138 1.91 12.62 12.09
CA ARG A 138 1.15 13.79 12.56
C ARG A 138 1.76 14.37 13.84
N ASP A 139 2.18 13.49 14.75
CA ASP A 139 2.69 13.83 16.07
C ASP A 139 4.20 14.17 16.09
N ALA A 140 4.89 13.95 14.96
CA ALA A 140 6.30 14.32 14.77
C ALA A 140 6.52 15.82 14.55
#